data_AF-B2C9B5-F1
#
_entry.id   AF-B2C9B5-F1
#
_cell.length_a   1.000
_cell.length_b   1.000
_cell.length_c   1.000
_cell.angle_alpha   90.00
_cell.angle_beta   90.00
_cell.angle_gamma   90.00
#
_symmetry.space_group_name_H-M   'P 1'
#
loop_
_entity.id
_entity.type
_entity.pdbx_description
1 polymer ?
#
loop_
_entity_poly.entity_id
_entity_poly.type
_entity_poly.pdbx_seq_one_letter_code
_entity_poly.pdbx_strand_id
1 'polypeptide(L)'
;SGLHPAVCLAIRVNTFLSCSQYHKMYRTVKAVTGRQIFQPLHALRTAEKALLPGYHPFEWKPPLKNVSTNTEVGIIDGLSGLPLSIDDYPVDTIAKRFRYDAALVCALKDMEEEILEGLKAKNLDDYLNGPFTVVVKESCDGMGDVSEKHGSGPAVPEKAVRFSFTVMNISIAHGNESKRIFEEIKPNSELCCKPLCLMLADESDHETLTAILSPLIAEREAMKNSELLLEMGGILRTFRFIFRGTGYDEKLVREVEGLEASGSTYICTLCDATRLEASQNLVFHSITRSHAENLERYEIWRSNPYHESVDELRDRVKGVSAKPFIETVPSIDALHCDIGNATEFYRIFQMEIGELYKNPDVSKEERKRWQSTLDKHLRKKMNLKPMLKMSGNFARKLMSKETVEAVCELIKCEERHEALKELMDLYLKMKPVWRSSCPAKECPELLCQYSYNSQRFAELLSTKFKYRYEGKITNYFHKTLAHVPEIIERDGSIGAWASEGNE
;
A
#
# COMPACT_ATOMS: atom_id res chain seq x y z
N SER A 1 12.33 22.30 37.44
CA SER A 1 12.21 20.83 37.26
C SER A 1 12.74 20.47 35.89
N GLY A 2 13.36 19.29 35.74
CA GLY A 2 13.75 18.77 34.41
C GLY A 2 12.53 18.21 33.67
N LEU A 3 12.64 18.01 32.36
CA LEU A 3 11.60 17.38 31.54
C LEU A 3 11.45 15.89 31.91
N HIS A 4 10.24 15.35 31.75
CA HIS A 4 10.02 13.91 31.91
C HIS A 4 10.79 13.11 30.82
N PRO A 5 11.33 11.91 31.11
CA PRO A 5 12.07 11.12 30.12
C PRO A 5 11.29 10.83 28.83
N ALA A 6 9.99 10.56 28.92
CA ALA A 6 9.14 10.33 27.75
C ALA A 6 9.06 11.57 26.83
N VAL A 7 8.98 12.78 27.40
CA VAL A 7 9.00 14.04 26.63
C VAL A 7 10.34 14.20 25.91
N CYS A 8 11.45 13.87 26.59
CA CYS A 8 12.78 13.89 25.97
C CYS A 8 12.92 12.85 24.85
N LEU A 9 12.32 11.66 25.01
CA LEU A 9 12.28 10.63 23.99
C LEU A 9 11.49 11.09 22.77
N ALA A 10 10.31 11.67 22.96
CA ALA A 10 9.48 12.24 21.89
C ALA A 10 10.24 13.33 21.13
N ILE A 11 10.89 14.27 21.85
CA ILE A 11 11.74 15.29 21.21
C ILE A 11 12.84 14.62 20.38
N ARG A 12 13.55 13.64 20.93
CA ARG A 12 14.65 12.96 20.23
C ARG A 12 14.17 12.29 18.93
N VAL A 13 13.11 11.49 19.01
CA VAL A 13 12.60 10.70 17.89
C VAL A 13 11.97 11.59 16.83
N ASN A 14 11.06 12.50 17.22
CA ASN A 14 10.30 13.33 16.27
C ASN A 14 11.14 14.44 15.62
N THR A 15 12.33 14.73 16.14
CA THR A 15 13.29 15.66 15.51
C THR A 15 14.47 14.93 14.85
N PHE A 16 14.38 13.61 14.69
CA PHE A 16 15.38 12.77 14.02
C PHE A 16 16.79 12.87 14.63
N LEU A 17 16.88 13.13 15.94
CA LEU A 17 18.16 13.17 16.64
C LEU A 17 18.66 11.75 16.92
N SER A 18 19.82 11.43 16.36
CA SER A 18 20.55 10.23 16.77
C SER A 18 20.88 10.29 18.27
N CYS A 19 21.04 9.13 18.90
CA CYS A 19 21.46 9.06 20.31
C CYS A 19 22.73 9.89 20.58
N SER A 20 23.68 9.91 19.64
CA SER A 20 24.92 10.68 19.73
C SER A 20 24.70 12.19 19.64
N GLN A 21 23.85 12.65 18.71
CA GLN A 21 23.49 14.07 18.60
C GLN A 21 22.72 14.54 19.82
N TYR A 22 21.73 13.76 20.27
CA TYR A 22 20.98 14.03 21.48
C TYR A 22 21.91 14.10 22.71
N HIS A 23 22.86 13.16 22.84
CA HIS A 23 23.79 13.17 23.96
C HIS A 23 24.68 14.43 23.97
N LYS A 24 25.16 14.86 22.79
CA LYS A 24 25.88 16.13 22.64
C LYS A 24 25.03 17.32 23.10
N MET A 25 23.77 17.40 22.63
CA MET A 25 22.82 18.44 23.04
C MET A 25 22.59 18.43 24.56
N TYR A 26 22.26 17.26 25.13
CA TYR A 26 22.05 17.07 26.57
C TYR A 26 23.26 17.56 27.39
N ARG A 27 24.48 17.14 27.02
CA ARG A 27 25.71 17.50 27.74
C ARG A 27 25.99 19.00 27.66
N THR A 28 25.84 19.61 26.48
CA THR A 28 26.07 21.04 26.27
C THR A 28 25.09 21.88 27.08
N VAL A 29 23.79 21.57 27.00
CA VAL A 29 22.75 22.30 27.76
C VAL A 29 22.98 22.16 29.27
N LYS A 30 23.32 20.96 29.75
CA LYS A 30 23.63 20.73 31.17
C LYS A 30 24.86 21.51 31.63
N ALA A 31 25.91 21.58 30.81
CA ALA A 31 27.13 22.30 31.13
C ALA A 31 26.93 23.82 31.15
N VAL A 32 26.18 24.38 30.19
CA VAL A 32 25.96 25.84 30.07
C VAL A 32 24.99 26.35 31.12
N THR A 33 23.89 25.62 31.37
CA THR A 33 22.83 26.08 32.28
C THR A 33 23.05 25.67 33.74
N GLY A 34 23.95 24.70 33.99
CA GLY A 34 24.11 24.05 35.29
C GLY A 34 22.91 23.20 35.72
N ARG A 35 21.86 23.08 34.88
CA ARG A 35 20.61 22.37 35.21
C ARG A 35 20.40 21.18 34.27
N GLN A 36 19.92 20.07 34.82
CA GLN A 36 19.52 18.90 34.02
C GLN A 36 18.10 19.11 33.46
N ILE A 37 18.02 19.81 32.33
CA ILE A 37 16.75 20.05 31.63
C ILE A 37 16.32 18.79 30.87
N PHE A 38 17.20 18.28 30.00
CA PHE A 38 17.02 17.04 29.26
C PHE A 38 17.47 15.84 30.11
N GLN A 39 16.88 14.66 29.86
CA GLN A 39 17.24 13.43 30.57
C GLN A 39 18.36 12.66 29.86
N PRO A 40 19.22 11.94 30.60
CA PRO A 40 20.29 11.13 30.01
C PRO A 40 19.74 9.94 29.21
N LEU A 41 20.52 9.43 28.26
CA LEU A 41 20.10 8.37 27.35
C LEU A 41 19.60 7.10 28.05
N HIS A 42 20.15 6.72 29.20
CA HIS A 42 19.66 5.54 29.92
C HIS A 42 18.22 5.70 30.42
N ALA A 43 17.80 6.92 30.79
CA ALA A 43 16.43 7.20 31.19
C ALA A 43 15.48 7.16 29.98
N LEU A 44 15.94 7.63 28.81
CA LEU A 44 15.17 7.51 27.56
C LEU A 44 14.98 6.03 27.17
N ARG A 45 16.04 5.20 27.27
CA ARG A 45 15.94 3.75 26.99
C ARG A 45 14.99 3.04 27.95
N THR A 46 14.94 3.43 29.22
CA THR A 46 13.97 2.86 30.16
C THR A 46 12.55 3.27 29.79
N ALA A 47 12.31 4.53 29.41
CA ALA A 47 11.00 5.00 28.97
C ALA A 47 10.54 4.32 27.66
N GLU A 48 11.47 4.09 26.73
CA GLU A 48 11.21 3.44 25.44
C GLU A 48 10.64 2.02 25.59
N LYS A 49 11.04 1.27 26.63
CA LYS A 49 10.53 -0.09 26.87
C LYS A 49 9.01 -0.15 26.97
N ALA A 50 8.37 0.88 27.54
CA ALA A 50 6.92 0.92 27.66
C ALA A 50 6.19 1.18 26.33
N LEU A 51 6.93 1.61 25.30
CA LEU A 51 6.40 1.92 23.97
C LEU A 51 6.80 0.88 22.92
N LEU A 52 7.43 -0.23 23.35
CA LEU A 52 7.82 -1.32 22.48
C LEU A 52 6.95 -2.56 22.72
N PRO A 53 6.71 -3.38 21.68
CA PRO A 53 6.08 -4.68 21.85
C PRO A 53 6.82 -5.54 22.89
N GLY A 54 6.05 -6.30 23.66
CA GLY A 54 6.58 -7.14 24.74
C GLY A 54 6.49 -6.54 26.14
N TYR A 55 5.92 -5.35 26.32
CA TYR A 55 5.80 -4.70 27.62
C TYR A 55 4.46 -4.94 28.33
N HIS A 56 3.35 -4.85 27.60
CA HIS A 56 2.01 -4.93 28.17
C HIS A 56 1.50 -6.37 28.22
N PRO A 57 0.86 -6.80 29.33
CA PRO A 57 0.18 -8.09 29.39
C PRO A 57 -1.12 -8.08 28.59
N PHE A 58 -1.46 -9.22 28.00
CA PHE A 58 -2.69 -9.44 27.24
C PHE A 58 -3.03 -10.93 27.18
N GLU A 59 -4.27 -11.25 26.80
CA GLU A 59 -4.73 -12.62 26.61
C GLU A 59 -5.56 -12.71 25.31
N TRP A 60 -5.55 -13.85 24.63
CA TRP A 60 -6.42 -14.12 23.49
C TRP A 60 -7.45 -15.20 23.84
N LYS A 61 -8.72 -14.98 23.48
CA LYS A 61 -9.81 -15.95 23.67
C LYS A 61 -10.57 -16.19 22.35
N PRO A 62 -10.55 -17.43 21.83
CA PRO A 62 -9.72 -18.58 22.25
C PRO A 62 -8.21 -18.33 22.04
N PRO A 63 -7.31 -19.09 22.70
CA PRO A 63 -5.87 -18.98 22.48
C PRO A 63 -5.51 -19.14 20.99
N LEU A 64 -4.56 -18.33 20.52
CA LEU A 64 -4.14 -18.32 19.13
C LEU A 64 -3.44 -19.64 18.75
N LYS A 65 -3.89 -20.26 17.66
CA LYS A 65 -3.27 -21.48 17.13
C LYS A 65 -1.84 -21.18 16.66
N ASN A 66 -0.87 -22.00 17.06
CA ASN A 66 0.54 -21.90 16.68
C ASN A 66 1.25 -20.60 17.09
N VAL A 67 0.68 -19.81 18.00
CA VAL A 67 1.30 -18.59 18.53
C VAL A 67 1.54 -18.78 20.03
N SER A 68 2.73 -18.41 20.52
CA SER A 68 3.07 -18.52 21.93
C SER A 68 2.21 -17.58 22.79
N THR A 69 1.78 -18.06 23.96
CA THR A 69 1.05 -17.25 24.96
C THR A 69 1.95 -16.28 25.73
N ASN A 70 3.28 -16.35 25.56
CA ASN A 70 4.20 -15.43 26.21
C ASN A 70 3.98 -13.99 25.70
N THR A 71 3.70 -13.04 26.58
CA THR A 71 3.46 -11.64 26.23
C THR A 71 4.74 -10.80 26.24
N GLU A 72 5.84 -11.30 26.80
CA GLU A 72 7.13 -10.62 26.92
C GLU A 72 8.02 -10.80 25.68
N VAL A 73 7.43 -10.74 24.49
CA VAL A 73 8.13 -10.93 23.21
C VAL A 73 8.26 -9.60 22.47
N GLY A 74 9.50 -9.10 22.36
CA GLY A 74 9.83 -7.89 21.62
C GLY A 74 10.32 -8.18 20.21
N ILE A 75 11.48 -7.63 19.84
CA ILE A 75 12.12 -7.88 18.53
C ILE A 75 12.62 -9.32 18.49
N ILE A 76 12.20 -10.07 17.48
CA ILE A 76 12.63 -11.45 17.22
C ILE A 76 13.30 -11.57 15.85
N ASP A 77 14.04 -12.66 15.68
CA ASP A 77 14.65 -12.97 14.39
C ASP A 77 13.58 -13.34 13.35
N GLY A 78 13.58 -12.65 12.20
CA GLY A 78 12.58 -12.87 11.16
C GLY A 78 12.66 -14.25 10.53
N LEU A 79 13.85 -14.87 10.58
CA LEU A 79 14.08 -16.26 10.15
C LEU A 79 13.20 -17.28 10.90
N SER A 80 12.71 -16.92 12.10
CA SER A 80 11.74 -17.73 12.86
C SER A 80 12.16 -19.20 13.04
N GLY A 81 13.47 -19.46 13.17
CA GLY A 81 14.02 -20.81 13.37
C GLY A 81 14.39 -21.56 12.08
N LEU A 82 14.41 -20.90 10.91
CA LEU A 82 14.88 -21.49 9.66
C LEU A 82 16.33 -22.02 9.84
N PRO A 83 16.61 -23.28 9.46
CA PRO A 83 17.90 -23.88 9.71
C PRO A 83 18.97 -23.20 8.84
N LEU A 84 20.13 -22.93 9.45
CA LEU A 84 21.29 -22.35 8.79
C LEU A 84 22.35 -23.43 8.56
N SER A 85 21.95 -24.53 7.91
CA SER A 85 22.86 -25.61 7.51
C SER A 85 23.33 -25.40 6.07
N ILE A 86 24.55 -25.86 5.76
CA ILE A 86 25.07 -25.90 4.38
C ILE A 86 24.30 -26.91 3.52
N ASP A 87 23.66 -27.89 4.16
CA ASP A 87 22.87 -28.92 3.48
C ASP A 87 21.47 -28.41 3.07
N ASP A 88 21.01 -27.30 3.65
CA ASP A 88 19.69 -26.72 3.43
C ASP A 88 19.73 -25.58 2.40
N TYR A 89 18.56 -25.05 2.03
CA TYR A 89 18.48 -23.91 1.10
C TYR A 89 19.22 -22.69 1.67
N PRO A 90 20.12 -22.03 0.91
CA PRO A 90 20.86 -20.87 1.39
C PRO A 90 19.94 -19.74 1.83
N VAL A 91 20.13 -19.27 3.06
CA VAL A 91 19.33 -18.18 3.64
C VAL A 91 20.14 -16.89 3.57
N ASP A 92 20.10 -16.25 2.40
CA ASP A 92 20.83 -15.03 2.07
C ASP A 92 20.04 -13.77 2.45
N THR A 93 19.52 -13.73 3.68
CA THR A 93 18.72 -12.62 4.20
C THR A 93 19.00 -12.33 5.67
N ILE A 94 18.78 -11.08 6.04
CA ILE A 94 18.71 -10.65 7.45
C ILE A 94 17.34 -10.05 7.66
N ALA A 95 16.55 -10.66 8.55
CA ALA A 95 15.22 -10.20 8.88
C ALA A 95 15.05 -9.96 10.39
N LYS A 96 14.29 -8.93 10.77
CA LYS A 96 13.84 -8.70 12.14
C LYS A 96 12.38 -8.30 12.12
N ARG A 97 11.62 -8.84 13.06
CA ARG A 97 10.18 -8.58 13.15
C ARG A 97 9.73 -8.47 14.59
N PHE A 98 8.56 -7.89 14.78
CA PHE A 98 7.76 -8.13 15.98
C PHE A 98 6.81 -9.31 15.74
N ARG A 99 6.39 -9.95 16.83
CA ARG A 99 5.22 -10.83 16.78
C ARG A 99 3.98 -9.97 16.57
N TYR A 100 3.10 -10.37 15.66
CA TYR A 100 2.06 -9.47 15.15
C TYR A 100 1.04 -9.09 16.25
N ASP A 101 0.61 -10.05 17.05
CA ASP A 101 -0.24 -9.81 18.22
C ASP A 101 0.39 -8.82 19.23
N ALA A 102 1.67 -8.98 19.56
CA ALA A 102 2.39 -8.08 20.47
C ALA A 102 2.51 -6.66 19.88
N ALA A 103 2.70 -6.54 18.57
CA ALA A 103 2.73 -5.27 17.87
C ALA A 103 1.37 -4.56 17.87
N LEU A 104 0.28 -5.30 17.66
CA LEU A 104 -1.08 -4.75 17.74
C LEU A 104 -1.43 -4.30 19.15
N VAL A 105 -1.06 -5.08 20.16
CA VAL A 105 -1.25 -4.70 21.58
C VAL A 105 -0.50 -3.42 21.89
N CYS A 106 0.76 -3.32 21.48
CA CYS A 106 1.55 -2.11 21.64
C CYS A 106 0.90 -0.91 20.94
N ALA A 107 0.40 -1.09 19.72
CA ALA A 107 -0.28 -0.03 18.97
C ALA A 107 -1.58 0.43 19.64
N LEU A 108 -2.41 -0.50 20.13
CA LEU A 108 -3.64 -0.16 20.84
C LEU A 108 -3.35 0.54 22.17
N LYS A 109 -2.28 0.15 22.86
CA LYS A 109 -1.84 0.78 24.10
C LYS A 109 -1.30 2.19 23.91
N ASP A 110 -0.56 2.41 22.84
CA ASP A 110 -0.10 3.73 22.41
C ASP A 110 -1.29 4.67 22.14
N MET A 111 -2.42 4.12 21.66
CA MET A 111 -3.64 4.86 21.32
C MET A 111 -4.70 4.87 22.43
N GLU A 112 -4.31 4.58 23.68
CA GLU A 112 -5.25 4.40 24.79
C GLU A 112 -6.04 5.67 25.09
N GLU A 113 -5.37 6.83 25.06
CA GLU A 113 -6.00 8.12 25.31
C GLU A 113 -7.00 8.47 24.20
N GLU A 114 -6.64 8.27 22.93
CA GLU A 114 -7.52 8.53 21.78
C GLU A 114 -8.76 7.64 21.77
N ILE A 115 -8.62 6.37 22.18
CA ILE A 115 -9.77 5.45 22.30
C ILE A 115 -10.73 5.90 23.39
N LEU A 116 -10.21 6.29 24.56
CA LEU A 116 -11.02 6.79 25.68
C LEU A 116 -11.69 8.13 25.35
N GLU A 117 -10.96 9.06 24.72
CA GLU A 117 -11.52 10.31 24.23
C GLU A 117 -12.58 10.09 23.16
N GLY A 118 -12.37 9.10 22.28
CA GLY A 118 -13.34 8.68 21.27
C GLY A 118 -14.65 8.17 21.85
N LEU A 119 -14.60 7.40 22.95
CA LEU A 119 -15.79 6.97 23.70
C LEU A 119 -16.57 8.18 24.24
N LYS A 120 -15.88 9.09 24.93
CA LYS A 120 -16.48 10.34 25.45
C LYS A 120 -17.11 11.18 24.36
N ALA A 121 -16.41 11.38 23.24
CA ALA A 121 -16.89 12.15 22.11
C ALA A 121 -18.16 11.56 21.46
N LYS A 122 -18.42 10.26 21.65
CA LYS A 122 -19.64 9.57 21.20
C LYS A 122 -20.70 9.42 22.29
N ASN A 123 -20.53 10.07 23.44
CA ASN A 123 -21.38 9.95 24.63
C ASN A 123 -21.55 8.49 25.07
N LEU A 124 -20.45 7.73 25.01
CA LEU A 124 -20.38 6.36 25.49
C LEU A 124 -19.62 6.34 26.82
N ASP A 125 -19.98 5.39 27.67
CA ASP A 125 -19.32 5.22 28.96
C ASP A 125 -17.87 4.72 28.81
N ASP A 126 -16.94 5.34 29.52
CA ASP A 126 -15.53 4.94 29.54
C ASP A 126 -15.34 3.51 30.06
N TYR A 127 -16.32 2.95 30.78
CA TYR A 127 -16.25 1.59 31.32
C TYR A 127 -16.72 0.49 30.36
N LEU A 128 -17.08 0.84 29.12
CA LEU A 128 -17.40 -0.16 28.11
C LEU A 128 -16.20 -1.07 27.83
N ASN A 129 -16.49 -2.38 27.80
CA ASN A 129 -15.50 -3.43 27.62
C ASN A 129 -15.55 -4.10 26.23
N GLY A 130 -16.44 -3.68 25.33
CA GLY A 130 -16.48 -4.15 23.94
C GLY A 130 -17.58 -5.18 23.65
N PRO A 131 -17.47 -5.92 22.52
CA PRO A 131 -16.30 -6.01 21.66
C PRO A 131 -16.07 -4.75 20.80
N PHE A 132 -14.82 -4.30 20.76
CA PHE A 132 -14.34 -3.30 19.81
C PHE A 132 -13.88 -3.99 18.53
N THR A 133 -14.22 -3.45 17.36
CA THR A 133 -13.71 -3.91 16.07
C THR A 133 -12.64 -2.94 15.60
N VAL A 134 -11.42 -3.45 15.45
CA VAL A 134 -10.23 -2.74 14.97
C VAL A 134 -10.01 -3.10 13.51
N VAL A 135 -10.03 -2.12 12.62
CA VAL A 135 -9.73 -2.34 11.20
C VAL A 135 -8.28 -1.93 10.94
N VAL A 136 -7.49 -2.89 10.46
CA VAL A 136 -6.05 -2.75 10.25
C VAL A 136 -5.74 -2.78 8.76
N LYS A 137 -5.13 -1.71 8.25
CA LYS A 137 -4.54 -1.71 6.90
C LYS A 137 -3.17 -2.38 6.98
N GLU A 138 -2.96 -3.38 6.14
CA GLU A 138 -1.65 -4.02 5.98
C GLU A 138 -1.00 -3.54 4.69
N SER A 139 0.32 -3.35 4.74
CA SER A 139 1.08 -2.83 3.62
C SER A 139 2.42 -3.54 3.53
N CYS A 140 2.85 -3.83 2.32
CA CYS A 140 4.14 -4.45 2.05
C CYS A 140 4.72 -3.85 0.77
N ASP A 141 5.99 -3.45 0.81
CA ASP A 141 6.69 -2.88 -0.33
C ASP A 141 8.15 -3.38 -0.43
N GLY A 142 8.62 -3.54 -1.66
CA GLY A 142 10.02 -3.76 -1.97
C GLY A 142 10.75 -2.46 -2.29
N MET A 143 11.87 -2.24 -1.61
CA MET A 143 12.80 -1.14 -1.85
C MET A 143 14.03 -1.63 -2.63
N GLY A 144 14.38 -0.91 -3.69
CA GLY A 144 15.66 -1.06 -4.38
C GLY A 144 16.75 -0.13 -3.83
N ASP A 145 17.97 -0.28 -4.33
CA ASP A 145 19.12 0.59 -4.03
C ASP A 145 19.48 0.67 -2.52
N VAL A 146 19.30 -0.44 -1.80
CA VAL A 146 19.64 -0.56 -0.37
C VAL A 146 21.03 -1.17 -0.26
N SER A 147 22.08 -0.34 -0.26
CA SER A 147 23.46 -0.83 -0.31
C SER A 147 23.82 -1.80 0.83
N GLU A 148 24.44 -2.92 0.45
CA GLU A 148 25.01 -3.88 1.39
C GLU A 148 26.15 -3.24 2.19
N LYS A 149 26.28 -3.62 3.46
CA LYS A 149 27.39 -3.18 4.31
C LYS A 149 28.47 -4.25 4.36
N HIS A 150 29.73 -3.82 4.30
CA HIS A 150 30.84 -4.69 4.71
C HIS A 150 30.64 -5.15 6.16
N GLY A 151 30.98 -6.41 6.46
CA GLY A 151 30.90 -6.95 7.80
C GLY A 151 30.82 -8.47 7.80
N SER A 152 30.59 -9.04 8.98
CA SER A 152 30.21 -10.45 9.14
C SER A 152 28.73 -10.62 8.84
N GLY A 153 28.35 -11.66 8.11
CA GLY A 153 26.96 -11.99 7.82
C GLY A 153 26.85 -12.82 6.53
N PRO A 154 25.63 -13.27 6.18
CA PRO A 154 25.38 -13.79 4.84
C PRO A 154 25.56 -12.67 3.81
N ALA A 155 25.81 -13.06 2.56
CA ALA A 155 25.69 -12.12 1.44
C ALA A 155 24.21 -11.76 1.32
N VAL A 156 23.87 -10.48 1.33
CA VAL A 156 22.47 -10.03 1.26
C VAL A 156 22.23 -9.23 -0.01
N PRO A 157 21.02 -9.28 -0.60
CA PRO A 157 20.72 -8.47 -1.77
C PRO A 157 20.71 -6.98 -1.41
N GLU A 158 21.04 -6.12 -2.38
CA GLU A 158 20.93 -4.65 -2.24
C GLU A 158 19.47 -4.15 -2.34
N LYS A 159 18.56 -4.87 -1.68
CA LYS A 159 17.12 -4.65 -1.67
C LYS A 159 16.59 -4.93 -0.27
N ALA A 160 15.47 -4.30 0.07
CA ALA A 160 14.78 -4.57 1.31
C ALA A 160 13.28 -4.76 1.06
N VAL A 161 12.63 -5.54 1.90
CA VAL A 161 11.16 -5.61 1.96
C VAL A 161 10.72 -5.15 3.34
N ARG A 162 9.69 -4.30 3.38
CA ARG A 162 9.09 -3.84 4.63
C ARG A 162 7.64 -4.26 4.66
N PHE A 163 7.25 -4.97 5.71
CA PHE A 163 5.87 -5.25 6.04
C PHE A 163 5.46 -4.39 7.22
N SER A 164 4.35 -3.67 7.08
CA SER A 164 3.87 -2.68 8.04
C SER A 164 2.35 -2.76 8.18
N PHE A 165 1.83 -2.13 9.23
CA PHE A 165 0.40 -1.99 9.43
C PHE A 165 0.01 -0.62 9.96
N THR A 166 -1.26 -0.26 9.78
CA THR A 166 -1.86 0.97 10.30
C THR A 166 -3.23 0.66 10.88
N VAL A 167 -3.50 1.12 12.10
CA VAL A 167 -4.84 1.06 12.69
C VAL A 167 -5.68 2.15 12.03
N MET A 168 -6.62 1.76 11.18
CA MET A 168 -7.39 2.70 10.35
C MET A 168 -8.59 3.28 11.07
N ASN A 169 -9.33 2.42 11.77
CA ASN A 169 -10.45 2.84 12.59
C ASN A 169 -10.73 1.80 13.68
N ILE A 170 -11.36 2.29 14.75
CA ILE A 170 -11.85 1.45 15.85
C ILE A 170 -13.32 1.81 16.04
N SER A 171 -14.15 0.78 16.14
CA SER A 171 -15.59 0.91 16.37
C SER A 171 -16.04 0.00 17.50
N ILE A 172 -17.15 0.33 18.13
CA ILE A 172 -17.79 -0.50 19.16
C ILE A 172 -19.25 -0.74 18.78
N ALA A 173 -19.72 -1.97 18.94
CA ALA A 173 -21.12 -2.30 18.81
C ALA A 173 -21.90 -1.74 20.02
N HIS A 174 -22.93 -0.94 19.78
CA HIS A 174 -23.78 -0.39 20.83
C HIS A 174 -25.24 -0.44 20.39
N GLY A 175 -25.99 -1.40 20.94
CA GLY A 175 -27.34 -1.73 20.45
C GLY A 175 -27.27 -2.37 19.06
N ASN A 176 -28.03 -1.83 18.10
CA ASN A 176 -28.07 -2.32 16.71
C ASN A 176 -27.11 -1.56 15.78
N GLU A 177 -26.33 -0.60 16.29
CA GLU A 177 -25.43 0.24 15.48
C GLU A 177 -23.98 0.03 15.88
N SER A 178 -23.08 0.15 14.89
CA SER A 178 -21.64 0.23 15.13
C SER A 178 -21.23 1.70 15.18
N LYS A 179 -20.68 2.14 16.32
CA LYS A 179 -20.21 3.52 16.50
C LYS A 179 -18.70 3.57 16.33
N ARG A 180 -18.22 4.34 15.36
CA ARG A 180 -16.79 4.62 15.14
C ARG A 180 -16.28 5.60 16.19
N ILE A 181 -15.32 5.17 17.01
CA ILE A 181 -14.74 5.97 18.11
C ILE A 181 -13.37 6.55 17.74
N PHE A 182 -12.64 5.87 16.86
CA PHE A 182 -11.36 6.34 16.32
C PHE A 182 -11.35 6.17 14.81
N GLU A 183 -10.75 7.13 14.11
CA GLU A 183 -10.50 7.10 12.68
C GLU A 183 -9.19 7.84 12.40
N GLU A 184 -8.27 7.19 11.71
CA GLU A 184 -6.98 7.80 11.34
C GLU A 184 -7.22 8.93 10.34
N ILE A 185 -6.82 10.14 10.72
CA ILE A 185 -7.07 11.37 9.96
C ILE A 185 -6.14 11.44 8.74
N LYS A 186 -4.92 10.90 8.86
CA LYS A 186 -3.91 10.89 7.80
C LYS A 186 -3.40 9.46 7.56
N PRO A 187 -4.22 8.59 6.94
CA PRO A 187 -3.92 7.15 6.83
C PRO A 187 -2.70 6.79 5.97
N ASN A 188 -2.17 7.75 5.23
CA ASN A 188 -0.95 7.60 4.43
C ASN A 188 0.22 8.44 4.99
N SER A 189 0.17 8.78 6.28
CA SER A 189 1.26 9.44 6.99
C SER A 189 2.31 8.42 7.40
N GLU A 190 3.59 8.78 7.27
CA GLU A 190 4.70 7.98 7.80
C GLU A 190 4.63 7.81 9.32
N LEU A 191 3.88 8.67 10.01
CA LEU A 191 3.70 8.64 11.46
C LEU A 191 2.79 7.50 11.94
N CYS A 192 1.83 7.07 11.13
CA CYS A 192 0.85 6.03 11.50
C CYS A 192 1.18 4.65 10.91
N CYS A 193 2.12 4.57 9.97
CA CYS A 193 2.58 3.31 9.41
C CYS A 193 3.58 2.62 10.35
N LYS A 194 3.09 1.67 11.15
CA LYS A 194 3.89 0.98 12.16
C LYS A 194 4.64 -0.20 11.50
N PRO A 195 5.99 -0.21 11.51
CA PRO A 195 6.76 -1.29 10.90
C PRO A 195 6.62 -2.58 11.72
N LEU A 196 6.43 -3.70 11.03
CA LEU A 196 6.24 -5.01 11.65
C LEU A 196 7.38 -5.97 11.34
N CYS A 197 7.82 -6.01 10.08
CA CYS A 197 8.93 -6.84 9.63
C CYS A 197 9.79 -6.09 8.62
N LEU A 198 11.10 -6.12 8.84
CA LEU A 198 12.09 -5.57 7.93
C LEU A 198 13.02 -6.70 7.53
N MET A 199 13.21 -6.91 6.23
CA MET A 199 14.14 -7.91 5.70
C MET A 199 14.99 -7.33 4.59
N LEU A 200 16.25 -7.75 4.51
CA LEU A 200 17.09 -7.55 3.34
C LEU A 200 16.85 -8.72 2.38
N ALA A 201 15.90 -8.53 1.47
CA ALA A 201 15.45 -9.53 0.51
C ALA A 201 14.95 -8.84 -0.76
N ASP A 202 14.90 -9.57 -1.85
CA ASP A 202 14.18 -9.15 -3.06
C ASP A 202 12.72 -9.60 -2.94
N GLU A 203 11.76 -8.70 -3.16
CA GLU A 203 10.34 -9.09 -3.21
C GLU A 203 10.03 -10.10 -4.33
N SER A 204 10.93 -10.24 -5.30
CA SER A 204 10.84 -11.22 -6.38
C SER A 204 11.51 -12.57 -6.06
N ASP A 205 12.18 -12.70 -4.92
CA ASP A 205 12.63 -13.99 -4.38
C ASP A 205 11.49 -14.56 -3.53
N HIS A 206 10.67 -15.41 -4.16
CA HIS A 206 9.44 -15.93 -3.57
C HIS A 206 9.74 -16.86 -2.39
N GLU A 207 10.79 -17.67 -2.49
CA GLU A 207 11.23 -18.60 -1.44
C GLU A 207 11.61 -17.84 -0.16
N THR A 208 12.47 -16.82 -0.29
CA THR A 208 12.86 -15.99 0.86
C THR A 208 11.67 -15.19 1.39
N LEU A 209 10.88 -14.57 0.52
CA LEU A 209 9.72 -13.77 0.92
C LEU A 209 8.70 -14.61 1.72
N THR A 210 8.35 -15.80 1.23
CA THR A 210 7.41 -16.70 1.90
C THR A 210 7.98 -17.26 3.21
N ALA A 211 9.27 -17.62 3.25
CA ALA A 211 9.92 -18.10 4.47
C ALA A 211 9.86 -17.06 5.60
N ILE A 212 10.07 -15.78 5.28
CA ILE A 212 10.09 -14.70 6.28
C ILE A 212 8.69 -14.20 6.65
N LEU A 213 7.76 -14.10 5.68
CA LEU A 213 6.42 -13.56 5.93
C LEU A 213 5.41 -14.60 6.41
N SER A 214 5.56 -15.89 6.09
CA SER A 214 4.59 -16.91 6.49
C SER A 214 4.31 -17.01 8.00
N PRO A 215 5.27 -16.76 8.93
CA PRO A 215 4.95 -16.68 10.35
C PRO A 215 3.98 -15.55 10.70
N LEU A 216 4.12 -14.37 10.05
CA LEU A 216 3.22 -13.24 10.25
C LEU A 216 1.82 -13.56 9.71
N ILE A 217 1.74 -14.24 8.58
CA ILE A 217 0.45 -14.66 8.02
C ILE A 217 -0.22 -15.71 8.92
N ALA A 218 0.54 -16.67 9.46
CA ALA A 218 0.01 -17.63 10.42
C ALA A 218 -0.53 -16.95 11.69
N GLU A 219 0.20 -15.97 12.23
CA GLU A 219 -0.23 -15.14 13.36
C GLU A 219 -1.51 -14.37 13.02
N ARG A 220 -1.56 -13.72 11.85
CA ARG A 220 -2.73 -12.98 11.33
C ARG A 220 -3.97 -13.85 11.20
N GLU A 221 -3.86 -15.02 10.58
CA GLU A 221 -4.99 -15.94 10.41
C GLU A 221 -5.51 -16.50 11.73
N ALA A 222 -4.62 -16.74 12.70
CA ALA A 222 -5.02 -17.11 14.05
C ALA A 222 -5.82 -15.98 14.73
N MET A 223 -5.39 -14.72 14.58
CA MET A 223 -6.04 -13.55 15.20
C MET A 223 -7.43 -13.24 14.64
N LYS A 224 -7.69 -13.52 13.35
CA LYS A 224 -9.02 -13.30 12.74
C LYS A 224 -10.15 -14.06 13.44
N ASN A 225 -9.84 -15.22 14.02
CA ASN A 225 -10.81 -16.12 14.65
C ASN A 225 -10.78 -16.06 16.18
N SER A 226 -10.20 -15.00 16.75
CA SER A 226 -10.03 -14.82 18.19
C SER A 226 -10.32 -13.38 18.63
N GLU A 227 -10.45 -13.19 19.94
CA GLU A 227 -10.66 -11.90 20.57
C GLU A 227 -9.50 -11.60 21.52
N LEU A 228 -8.95 -10.39 21.42
CA LEU A 228 -7.91 -9.89 22.30
C LEU A 228 -8.53 -9.28 23.56
N LEU A 229 -8.07 -9.71 24.73
CA LEU A 229 -8.35 -9.11 26.02
C LEU A 229 -7.15 -8.25 26.43
N LEU A 230 -7.39 -6.95 26.61
CA LEU A 230 -6.36 -5.97 26.93
C LEU A 230 -6.90 -5.00 27.98
N GLU A 231 -6.17 -4.85 29.09
CA GLU A 231 -6.52 -3.87 30.12
C GLU A 231 -6.23 -2.47 29.61
N MET A 232 -7.20 -1.56 29.64
CA MET A 232 -7.05 -0.15 29.24
C MET A 232 -7.90 0.72 30.18
N GLY A 233 -7.32 1.79 30.73
CA GLY A 233 -7.96 2.64 31.74
C GLY A 233 -8.35 1.88 33.01
N GLY A 234 -7.63 0.81 33.35
CA GLY A 234 -7.94 -0.09 34.47
C GLY A 234 -9.08 -1.09 34.20
N ILE A 235 -9.55 -1.21 32.94
CA ILE A 235 -10.68 -2.06 32.56
C ILE A 235 -10.24 -3.05 31.49
N LEU A 236 -10.56 -4.32 31.68
CA LEU A 236 -10.30 -5.35 30.68
C LEU A 236 -11.27 -5.20 29.50
N ARG A 237 -10.75 -4.86 28.32
CA ARG A 237 -11.52 -4.65 27.09
C ARG A 237 -11.24 -5.73 26.05
N THR A 238 -12.24 -6.02 25.23
CA THR A 238 -12.24 -7.05 24.21
C THR A 238 -12.13 -6.43 22.81
N PHE A 239 -11.17 -6.87 22.00
CA PHE A 239 -10.94 -6.40 20.63
C PHE A 239 -11.01 -7.53 19.62
N ARG A 240 -11.64 -7.27 18.48
CA ARG A 240 -11.65 -8.10 17.27
C ARG A 240 -10.93 -7.36 16.16
N PHE A 241 -10.29 -8.09 15.26
CA PHE A 241 -9.49 -7.50 14.19
C PHE A 241 -10.04 -7.85 12.81
N ILE A 242 -10.05 -6.85 11.94
CA ILE A 242 -10.29 -7.00 10.51
C ILE A 242 -9.03 -6.52 9.79
N PHE A 243 -8.29 -7.47 9.23
CA PHE A 243 -7.09 -7.20 8.46
C PHE A 243 -7.46 -6.93 7.01
N ARG A 244 -6.96 -5.83 6.45
CA ARG A 244 -7.21 -5.41 5.08
C ARG A 244 -5.87 -5.20 4.38
N GLY A 245 -5.45 -6.21 3.63
CA GLY A 245 -4.24 -6.14 2.84
C GLY A 245 -4.45 -5.34 1.56
N THR A 246 -4.27 -4.01 1.63
CA THR A 246 -4.51 -3.10 0.50
C THR A 246 -3.28 -2.29 0.08
N GLY A 247 -2.30 -2.10 0.97
CA GLY A 247 -1.10 -1.31 0.69
C GLY A 247 -0.02 -2.11 -0.01
N TYR A 248 -0.38 -2.76 -1.11
CA TYR A 248 0.51 -3.59 -1.95
C TYR A 248 0.44 -3.05 -3.38
N ASP A 249 1.58 -2.91 -4.03
CA ASP A 249 1.59 -2.57 -5.46
C ASP A 249 1.06 -3.73 -6.31
N GLU A 250 0.71 -3.48 -7.58
CA GLU A 250 0.15 -4.55 -8.42
C GLU A 250 1.12 -5.72 -8.63
N LYS A 251 2.43 -5.45 -8.64
CA LYS A 251 3.44 -6.50 -8.84
C LYS A 251 3.42 -7.46 -7.66
N LEU A 252 3.46 -6.95 -6.44
CA LEU A 252 3.45 -7.74 -5.23
C LEU A 252 2.11 -8.44 -5.00
N VAL A 253 0.98 -7.78 -5.28
CA VAL A 253 -0.35 -8.45 -5.25
C VAL A 253 -0.34 -9.68 -6.15
N ARG A 254 0.16 -9.56 -7.38
CA ARG A 254 0.22 -10.71 -8.31
C ARG A 254 1.10 -11.82 -7.77
N GLU A 255 2.25 -11.48 -7.22
CA GLU A 255 3.19 -12.45 -6.65
C GLU A 255 2.58 -13.22 -5.47
N VAL A 256 1.94 -12.52 -4.52
CA VAL A 256 1.43 -13.15 -3.28
C VAL A 256 0.07 -13.83 -3.45
N GLU A 257 -0.70 -13.45 -4.47
CA GLU A 257 -1.98 -14.08 -4.87
C GLU A 257 -1.83 -15.10 -6.00
N GLY A 258 -0.59 -15.46 -6.38
CA GLY A 258 -0.32 -16.51 -7.36
C GLY A 258 -0.78 -16.22 -8.79
N LEU A 259 -0.90 -14.94 -9.13
CA LEU A 259 -1.30 -14.46 -10.45
C LEU A 259 -0.06 -14.31 -11.34
N GLU A 260 -0.24 -14.51 -12.64
CA GLU A 260 0.79 -14.13 -13.61
C GLU A 260 1.18 -12.65 -13.51
N ALA A 261 2.42 -12.33 -13.85
CA ALA A 261 2.97 -10.98 -13.80
C ALA A 261 2.17 -9.95 -14.62
N SER A 262 2.36 -8.67 -14.35
CA SER A 262 1.60 -7.53 -14.92
C SER A 262 1.55 -7.46 -16.45
N GLY A 263 2.48 -8.13 -17.15
CA GLY A 263 2.53 -8.24 -18.60
C GLY A 263 1.61 -9.32 -19.19
N SER A 264 0.94 -10.11 -18.36
CA SER A 264 0.02 -11.17 -18.78
C SER A 264 -1.12 -10.67 -19.68
N THR A 265 -1.70 -11.61 -20.42
CA THR A 265 -3.01 -11.45 -21.08
C THR A 265 -4.11 -11.17 -20.05
N TYR A 266 -4.07 -11.76 -18.85
CA TYR A 266 -5.02 -11.46 -17.77
C TYR A 266 -4.62 -10.18 -17.06
N ILE A 267 -5.34 -9.10 -17.38
CA ILE A 267 -4.89 -7.74 -17.11
C ILE A 267 -5.16 -7.29 -15.67
N CYS A 268 -6.11 -7.92 -14.99
CA CYS A 268 -6.66 -7.42 -13.74
C CYS A 268 -6.37 -8.36 -12.56
N THR A 269 -6.13 -7.77 -11.39
CA THR A 269 -6.07 -8.47 -10.10
C THR A 269 -7.44 -8.60 -9.43
N LEU A 270 -8.48 -7.99 -10.02
CA LEU A 270 -9.84 -7.95 -9.47
C LEU A 270 -10.85 -8.74 -10.30
N CYS A 271 -10.66 -8.85 -11.62
CA CYS A 271 -11.54 -9.59 -12.51
C CYS A 271 -10.75 -10.52 -13.45
N ASP A 272 -11.48 -11.28 -14.27
CA ASP A 272 -10.92 -12.29 -15.17
C ASP A 272 -10.70 -11.82 -16.60
N ALA A 273 -10.95 -10.54 -16.86
CA ALA A 273 -10.88 -9.98 -18.20
C ALA A 273 -9.48 -10.14 -18.81
N THR A 274 -9.46 -10.49 -20.09
CA THR A 274 -8.24 -10.44 -20.89
C THR A 274 -7.94 -9.00 -21.30
N ARG A 275 -6.69 -8.72 -21.70
CA ARG A 275 -6.29 -7.39 -22.18
C ARG A 275 -7.06 -6.96 -23.43
N LEU A 276 -7.42 -7.92 -24.28
CA LEU A 276 -8.24 -7.68 -25.48
C LEU A 276 -9.67 -7.31 -25.08
N GLU A 277 -10.32 -8.14 -24.28
CA GLU A 277 -11.68 -7.91 -23.77
C GLU A 277 -11.78 -6.59 -23.01
N ALA A 278 -10.83 -6.33 -22.11
CA ALA A 278 -10.75 -5.08 -21.36
C ALA A 278 -10.58 -3.86 -22.27
N SER A 279 -9.92 -3.98 -23.43
CA SER A 279 -9.79 -2.88 -24.39
C SER A 279 -11.05 -2.63 -25.22
N GLN A 280 -11.92 -3.63 -25.35
CA GLN A 280 -13.18 -3.54 -26.09
C GLN A 280 -14.32 -3.02 -25.21
N ASN A 281 -14.45 -3.59 -24.01
CA ASN A 281 -15.52 -3.27 -23.06
C ASN A 281 -15.18 -2.04 -22.20
N LEU A 282 -13.91 -1.92 -21.78
CA LEU A 282 -13.34 -0.81 -20.99
C LEU A 282 -13.91 -0.66 -19.57
N VAL A 283 -15.22 -0.45 -19.43
CA VAL A 283 -15.88 0.00 -18.20
C VAL A 283 -16.79 -1.04 -17.53
N PHE A 284 -17.43 -1.96 -18.27
CA PHE A 284 -18.40 -2.88 -17.67
C PHE A 284 -17.74 -4.19 -17.22
N HIS A 285 -17.12 -4.15 -16.05
CA HIS A 285 -16.58 -5.33 -15.39
C HIS A 285 -16.95 -5.28 -13.91
N SER A 286 -17.07 -6.45 -13.28
CA SER A 286 -17.25 -6.57 -11.83
C SER A 286 -16.03 -7.22 -11.20
N ILE A 287 -15.87 -7.04 -9.89
CA ILE A 287 -14.85 -7.77 -9.12
C ILE A 287 -15.31 -9.24 -9.00
N THR A 288 -14.49 -10.16 -9.48
CA THR A 288 -14.73 -11.61 -9.36
C THR A 288 -13.71 -12.28 -8.46
N ARG A 289 -12.44 -11.87 -8.54
CA ARG A 289 -11.34 -12.51 -7.83
C ARG A 289 -11.40 -12.29 -6.33
N SER A 290 -11.03 -13.33 -5.60
CA SER A 290 -10.77 -13.30 -4.16
C SER A 290 -9.64 -14.26 -3.80
N HIS A 291 -9.05 -14.10 -2.62
CA HIS A 291 -8.01 -15.01 -2.13
C HIS A 291 -8.49 -16.47 -2.07
N ALA A 292 -9.71 -16.69 -1.57
CA ALA A 292 -10.32 -18.02 -1.51
C ALA A 292 -10.48 -18.65 -2.90
N GLU A 293 -10.98 -17.87 -3.86
CA GLU A 293 -11.12 -18.34 -5.24
C GLU A 293 -9.76 -18.63 -5.89
N ASN A 294 -8.75 -17.79 -5.64
CA ASN A 294 -7.40 -18.02 -6.17
C ASN A 294 -6.79 -19.33 -5.60
N LEU A 295 -7.04 -19.66 -4.34
CA LEU A 295 -6.61 -20.95 -3.75
C LEU A 295 -7.27 -22.13 -4.47
N GLU A 296 -8.58 -22.05 -4.72
CA GLU A 296 -9.32 -23.08 -5.45
C GLU A 296 -8.82 -23.23 -6.90
N ARG A 297 -8.60 -22.10 -7.59
CA ARG A 297 -8.04 -22.06 -8.95
C ARG A 297 -6.64 -22.66 -9.01
N TYR A 298 -5.80 -22.41 -8.01
CA TYR A 298 -4.49 -23.05 -7.91
C TYR A 298 -4.59 -24.56 -7.73
N GLU A 299 -5.53 -25.06 -6.92
CA GLU A 299 -5.72 -26.50 -6.77
C GLU A 299 -6.21 -27.16 -8.08
N ILE A 300 -7.04 -26.48 -8.87
CA ILE A 300 -7.41 -26.90 -10.22
C ILE A 300 -6.18 -26.93 -11.14
N TRP A 301 -5.36 -25.87 -11.14
CA TRP A 301 -4.12 -25.80 -11.91
C TRP A 301 -3.17 -26.95 -11.56
N ARG A 302 -2.95 -27.19 -10.27
CA ARG A 302 -2.01 -28.21 -9.77
C ARG A 302 -2.49 -29.64 -10.05
N SER A 303 -3.78 -29.91 -9.88
CA SER A 303 -4.34 -31.26 -10.03
C SER A 303 -4.76 -31.61 -11.46
N ASN A 304 -5.01 -30.61 -12.31
CA ASN A 304 -5.55 -30.73 -13.67
C ASN A 304 -6.63 -31.82 -13.77
N PRO A 305 -7.77 -31.66 -13.07
CA PRO A 305 -8.79 -32.71 -12.97
C PRO A 305 -9.51 -32.96 -14.30
N TYR A 306 -9.39 -32.03 -15.25
CA TYR A 306 -10.01 -32.10 -16.57
C TYR A 306 -9.08 -32.61 -17.67
N HIS A 307 -7.81 -32.90 -17.34
CA HIS A 307 -6.78 -33.35 -18.29
C HIS A 307 -6.62 -32.41 -19.49
N GLU A 308 -6.74 -31.11 -19.24
CA GLU A 308 -6.62 -30.07 -20.26
C GLU A 308 -5.17 -29.84 -20.66
N SER A 309 -4.96 -29.32 -21.87
CA SER A 309 -3.66 -28.78 -22.26
C SER A 309 -3.29 -27.55 -21.40
N VAL A 310 -2.02 -27.15 -21.41
CA VAL A 310 -1.55 -26.02 -20.59
C VAL A 310 -2.29 -24.71 -20.92
N ASP A 311 -2.61 -24.46 -22.19
CA ASP A 311 -3.29 -23.23 -22.61
C ASP A 311 -4.77 -23.22 -22.20
N GLU A 312 -5.45 -24.36 -22.33
CA GLU A 312 -6.84 -24.54 -21.89
C GLU A 312 -6.95 -24.45 -20.36
N LEU A 313 -6.04 -25.12 -19.64
CA LEU A 313 -6.00 -25.07 -18.18
C LEU A 313 -5.70 -23.66 -17.67
N ARG A 314 -4.74 -22.97 -18.29
CA ARG A 314 -4.41 -21.57 -18.00
C ARG A 314 -5.62 -20.67 -18.21
N ASP A 315 -6.42 -20.90 -19.26
CA ASP A 315 -7.66 -20.16 -19.46
C ASP A 315 -8.73 -20.52 -18.44
N ARG A 316 -8.88 -21.80 -18.07
CA ARG A 316 -9.82 -22.21 -17.02
C ARG A 316 -9.55 -21.50 -15.69
N VAL A 317 -8.28 -21.44 -15.27
CA VAL A 317 -7.87 -20.83 -14.00
C VAL A 317 -7.60 -19.33 -14.12
N LYS A 318 -7.79 -18.75 -15.32
CA LYS A 318 -7.59 -17.34 -15.62
C LYS A 318 -6.22 -16.83 -15.17
N GLY A 319 -5.16 -17.60 -15.43
CA GLY A 319 -3.77 -17.21 -15.12
C GLY A 319 -3.38 -17.27 -13.64
N VAL A 320 -4.11 -18.01 -12.80
CA VAL A 320 -3.64 -18.40 -11.46
C VAL A 320 -2.78 -19.66 -11.59
N SER A 321 -1.46 -19.52 -11.50
CA SER A 321 -0.50 -20.62 -11.74
C SER A 321 0.43 -20.90 -10.56
N ALA A 322 0.35 -20.10 -9.49
CA ALA A 322 1.10 -20.29 -8.25
C ALA A 322 0.12 -20.26 -7.06
N LYS A 323 0.57 -20.76 -5.90
CA LYS A 323 -0.28 -20.85 -4.72
C LYS A 323 -0.33 -19.49 -4.01
N PRO A 324 -1.51 -18.89 -3.82
CA PRO A 324 -1.65 -17.72 -2.96
C PRO A 324 -1.17 -18.02 -1.54
N PHE A 325 -0.48 -17.07 -0.90
CA PHE A 325 -0.04 -17.24 0.50
C PHE A 325 -0.33 -16.05 1.40
N ILE A 326 -0.64 -14.86 0.85
CA ILE A 326 -1.13 -13.71 1.61
C ILE A 326 -2.52 -13.36 1.09
N GLU A 327 -3.52 -13.31 1.99
CA GLU A 327 -4.84 -12.80 1.63
C GLU A 327 -4.82 -11.27 1.51
N THR A 328 -4.92 -10.80 0.28
CA THR A 328 -5.08 -9.39 -0.06
C THR A 328 -6.55 -9.06 -0.32
N VAL A 329 -6.90 -7.79 -0.16
CA VAL A 329 -8.22 -7.29 -0.54
C VAL A 329 -8.17 -6.89 -2.02
N PRO A 330 -9.11 -7.35 -2.87
CA PRO A 330 -9.16 -6.94 -4.28
C PRO A 330 -9.53 -5.46 -4.36
N SER A 331 -8.51 -4.61 -4.40
CA SER A 331 -8.59 -3.14 -4.41
C SER A 331 -7.54 -2.55 -5.36
N ILE A 332 -7.38 -1.24 -5.33
CA ILE A 332 -6.43 -0.48 -6.15
C ILE A 332 -5.50 0.28 -5.21
N ASP A 333 -4.19 0.15 -5.39
CA ASP A 333 -3.27 1.09 -4.76
C ASP A 333 -3.31 2.44 -5.48
N ALA A 334 -3.77 3.48 -4.76
CA ALA A 334 -3.98 4.81 -5.31
C ALA A 334 -2.66 5.48 -5.76
N LEU A 335 -1.54 5.19 -5.08
CA LEU A 335 -0.24 5.78 -5.42
C LEU A 335 0.27 5.24 -6.76
N HIS A 336 0.35 3.92 -6.89
CA HIS A 336 0.80 3.29 -8.14
C HIS A 336 -0.22 3.46 -9.27
N CYS A 337 -1.51 3.61 -8.96
CA CYS A 337 -2.51 4.04 -9.94
C CYS A 337 -2.19 5.42 -10.53
N ASP A 338 -1.88 6.40 -9.68
CA ASP A 338 -1.45 7.73 -10.13
C ASP A 338 -0.17 7.68 -10.98
N ILE A 339 0.85 6.94 -10.52
CA ILE A 339 2.13 6.80 -11.23
C ILE A 339 1.93 6.11 -12.57
N GLY A 340 1.16 5.01 -12.60
CA GLY A 340 0.87 4.23 -13.80
C GLY A 340 0.08 5.03 -14.83
N ASN A 341 -0.99 5.70 -14.40
CA ASN A 341 -1.80 6.55 -15.27
C ASN A 341 -0.99 7.74 -15.80
N ALA A 342 -0.22 8.43 -14.95
CA ALA A 342 0.63 9.54 -15.39
C ALA A 342 1.72 9.11 -16.38
N THR A 343 2.29 7.91 -16.19
CA THR A 343 3.24 7.32 -17.15
C THR A 343 2.59 7.07 -18.50
N GLU A 344 1.33 6.64 -18.52
CA GLU A 344 0.60 6.41 -19.77
C GLU A 344 0.21 7.73 -20.45
N PHE A 345 -0.23 8.75 -19.71
CA PHE A 345 -0.43 10.10 -20.25
C PHE A 345 0.86 10.72 -20.80
N TYR A 346 1.98 10.54 -20.11
CA TYR A 346 3.29 10.97 -20.61
C TYR A 346 3.62 10.31 -21.97
N ARG A 347 3.30 9.02 -22.14
CA ARG A 347 3.43 8.32 -23.43
C ARG A 347 2.46 8.87 -24.48
N ILE A 348 1.20 9.14 -24.11
CA ILE A 348 0.22 9.78 -25.00
C ILE A 348 0.80 11.11 -25.52
N PHE A 349 1.30 11.98 -24.64
CA PHE A 349 1.90 13.26 -25.04
C PHE A 349 3.04 13.08 -26.04
N GLN A 350 3.93 12.09 -25.84
CA GLN A 350 4.99 11.80 -26.80
C GLN A 350 4.45 11.38 -28.18
N MET A 351 3.42 10.52 -28.20
CA MET A 351 2.82 10.02 -29.44
C MET A 351 2.02 11.11 -30.18
N GLU A 352 1.40 12.03 -29.46
CA GLU A 352 0.68 13.18 -30.04
C GLU A 352 1.63 14.21 -30.65
N ILE A 353 2.75 14.51 -29.99
CA ILE A 353 3.82 15.35 -30.57
C ILE A 353 4.33 14.76 -31.89
N GLY A 354 4.40 13.42 -31.93
CA GLY A 354 4.84 12.67 -33.10
C GLY A 354 3.80 12.45 -34.19
N GLU A 355 2.55 12.87 -33.97
CA GLU A 355 1.40 12.54 -34.83
C GLU A 355 1.33 11.05 -35.20
N LEU A 356 1.56 10.14 -34.23
CA LEU A 356 1.63 8.68 -34.46
C LEU A 356 0.36 8.13 -35.15
N TYR A 357 -0.78 8.80 -34.97
CA TYR A 357 -2.05 8.48 -35.63
C TYR A 357 -2.02 8.68 -37.16
N LYS A 358 -1.10 9.47 -37.70
CA LYS A 358 -0.86 9.63 -39.15
C LYS A 358 0.21 8.68 -39.66
N ASN A 359 1.29 8.52 -38.88
CA ASN A 359 2.46 7.73 -39.25
C ASN A 359 2.70 6.64 -38.21
N PRO A 360 2.15 5.41 -38.39
CA PRO A 360 2.28 4.34 -37.40
C PRO A 360 3.70 3.73 -37.35
N ASP A 361 4.39 3.70 -38.50
CA ASP A 361 5.71 3.09 -38.64
C ASP A 361 6.83 4.11 -38.38
N VAL A 362 7.21 4.21 -37.10
CA VAL A 362 8.19 5.20 -36.63
C VAL A 362 9.38 4.53 -35.97
N SER A 363 10.59 5.01 -36.33
CA SER A 363 11.86 4.53 -35.78
C SER A 363 11.99 4.78 -34.27
N LYS A 364 12.86 4.02 -33.61
CA LYS A 364 13.14 4.22 -32.17
C LYS A 364 13.81 5.58 -31.92
N GLU A 365 14.63 6.04 -32.85
CA GLU A 365 15.34 7.32 -32.82
C GLU A 365 14.36 8.49 -32.84
N GLU A 366 13.33 8.42 -33.67
CA GLU A 366 12.31 9.44 -33.76
C GLU A 366 11.43 9.50 -32.51
N ARG A 367 11.05 8.34 -31.93
CA ARG A 367 10.36 8.31 -30.62
C ARG A 367 11.19 8.94 -29.50
N LYS A 368 12.51 8.69 -29.48
CA LYS A 368 13.44 9.36 -28.55
C LYS A 368 13.49 10.87 -28.76
N ARG A 369 13.38 11.33 -30.01
CA ARG A 369 13.31 12.77 -30.33
C ARG A 369 12.03 13.39 -29.78
N TRP A 370 10.88 12.74 -29.90
CA TRP A 370 9.62 13.23 -29.32
C TRP A 370 9.69 13.30 -27.81
N GLN A 371 10.24 12.27 -27.16
CA GLN A 371 10.51 12.28 -25.72
C GLN A 371 11.41 13.47 -25.32
N SER A 372 12.55 13.65 -25.99
CA SER A 372 13.46 14.76 -25.70
C SER A 372 12.79 16.14 -25.90
N THR A 373 11.88 16.25 -26.86
CA THR A 373 11.12 17.47 -27.15
C THR A 373 10.14 17.77 -26.02
N LEU A 374 9.35 16.78 -25.61
CA LEU A 374 8.45 16.87 -24.48
C LEU A 374 9.21 17.24 -23.19
N ASP A 375 10.31 16.55 -22.91
CA ASP A 375 11.14 16.77 -21.72
C ASP A 375 11.69 18.19 -21.62
N LYS A 376 12.20 18.73 -22.73
CA LYS A 376 12.68 20.12 -22.79
C LYS A 376 11.55 21.11 -22.56
N HIS A 377 10.37 20.83 -23.10
CA HIS A 377 9.21 21.70 -22.98
C HIS A 377 8.60 21.69 -21.57
N LEU A 378 8.42 20.50 -20.97
CA LEU A 378 7.96 20.33 -19.59
C LEU A 378 8.93 20.98 -18.60
N ARG A 379 10.25 20.90 -18.85
CA ARG A 379 11.23 21.63 -18.05
C ARG A 379 11.05 23.14 -18.16
N LYS A 380 10.82 23.65 -19.38
CA LYS A 380 10.70 25.09 -19.65
C LYS A 380 9.40 25.69 -19.08
N LYS A 381 8.27 25.00 -19.23
CA LYS A 381 6.93 25.51 -18.88
C LYS A 381 6.46 25.08 -17.50
N MET A 382 6.73 23.83 -17.12
CA MET A 382 6.20 23.23 -15.89
C MET A 382 7.27 23.08 -14.79
N ASN A 383 8.52 23.50 -15.05
CA ASN A 383 9.66 23.26 -14.17
C ASN A 383 9.83 21.78 -13.78
N LEU A 384 9.46 20.87 -14.69
CA LEU A 384 9.57 19.44 -14.50
C LEU A 384 10.88 18.91 -15.09
N LYS A 385 11.77 18.41 -14.23
CA LYS A 385 13.00 17.77 -14.67
C LYS A 385 12.69 16.34 -15.13
N PRO A 386 13.17 15.90 -16.31
CA PRO A 386 13.01 14.53 -16.78
C PRO A 386 13.55 13.54 -15.75
N MET A 387 12.85 12.42 -15.60
CA MET A 387 13.19 11.33 -14.67
C MET A 387 13.23 10.01 -15.41
N LEU A 388 14.08 9.08 -14.95
CA LEU A 388 14.13 7.71 -15.48
C LEU A 388 12.89 6.90 -15.10
N LYS A 389 12.48 6.99 -13.81
CA LYS A 389 11.26 6.39 -13.27
C LYS A 389 10.32 7.50 -12.80
N MET A 390 9.05 7.39 -13.18
CA MET A 390 8.00 8.33 -12.78
C MET A 390 7.82 8.27 -11.26
N SER A 391 7.87 9.40 -10.57
CA SER A 391 7.56 9.51 -9.14
C SER A 391 6.16 10.04 -8.92
N GLY A 392 5.58 9.81 -7.74
CA GLY A 392 4.26 10.37 -7.37
C GLY A 392 4.24 11.91 -7.43
N ASN A 393 5.33 12.57 -7.03
CA ASN A 393 5.46 14.03 -7.14
C ASN A 393 5.45 14.52 -8.59
N PHE A 394 6.13 13.81 -9.50
CA PHE A 394 6.10 14.13 -10.92
C PHE A 394 4.71 13.88 -11.49
N ALA A 395 4.08 12.74 -11.17
CA ALA A 395 2.74 12.38 -11.60
C ALA A 395 1.71 13.46 -11.20
N ARG A 396 1.73 13.93 -9.94
CA ARG A 396 0.85 15.00 -9.46
C ARG A 396 0.98 16.30 -10.25
N LYS A 397 2.19 16.69 -10.65
CA LYS A 397 2.42 17.90 -11.45
C LYS A 397 2.03 17.70 -12.91
N LEU A 398 2.34 16.54 -13.48
CA LEU A 398 2.06 16.21 -14.89
C LEU A 398 0.55 16.09 -15.14
N MET A 399 -0.21 15.55 -14.20
CA MET A 399 -1.67 15.42 -14.31
C MET A 399 -2.35 16.74 -13.93
N SER A 400 -2.26 17.74 -14.81
CA SER A 400 -2.81 19.09 -14.60
C SER A 400 -3.27 19.72 -15.91
N LYS A 401 -4.17 20.71 -15.83
CA LYS A 401 -4.69 21.43 -17.01
C LYS A 401 -3.58 22.24 -17.68
N GLU A 402 -2.74 22.86 -16.87
CA GLU A 402 -1.59 23.66 -17.31
C GLU A 402 -0.57 22.80 -18.08
N THR A 403 -0.39 21.54 -17.67
CA THR A 403 0.49 20.62 -18.41
C THR A 403 -0.06 20.29 -19.79
N VAL A 404 -1.35 19.96 -19.89
CA VAL A 404 -1.93 19.63 -21.21
C VAL A 404 -1.93 20.86 -22.13
N GLU A 405 -2.18 22.06 -21.60
CA GLU A 405 -2.05 23.31 -22.35
C GLU A 405 -0.62 23.52 -22.89
N ALA A 406 0.40 23.32 -22.04
CA ALA A 406 1.79 23.39 -22.48
C ALA A 406 2.12 22.34 -23.56
N VAL A 407 1.62 21.11 -23.40
CA VAL A 407 1.82 20.05 -24.41
C VAL A 407 1.13 20.39 -25.73
N CYS A 408 -0.06 21.01 -25.70
CA CYS A 408 -0.75 21.45 -26.91
C CYS A 408 0.08 22.44 -27.75
N GLU A 409 0.96 23.25 -27.14
CA GLU A 409 1.89 24.13 -27.88
C GLU A 409 2.84 23.36 -28.82
N LEU A 410 3.05 22.07 -28.59
CA LEU A 410 3.92 21.21 -29.40
C LEU A 410 3.16 20.42 -30.48
N ILE A 411 1.83 20.45 -30.46
CA ILE A 411 0.97 19.65 -31.35
C ILE A 411 0.38 20.57 -32.40
N LYS A 412 0.38 20.16 -33.67
CA LYS A 412 -0.10 21.02 -34.77
C LYS A 412 -1.61 21.01 -34.97
N CYS A 413 -2.26 19.89 -34.66
CA CYS A 413 -3.67 19.67 -34.95
C CYS A 413 -4.56 20.15 -33.80
N GLU A 414 -5.38 21.18 -34.03
CA GLU A 414 -6.29 21.74 -33.02
C GLU A 414 -7.32 20.72 -32.52
N GLU A 415 -7.82 19.83 -33.39
CA GLU A 415 -8.76 18.77 -32.96
C GLU A 415 -8.12 17.83 -31.93
N ARG A 416 -6.80 17.60 -32.01
CA ARG A 416 -6.06 16.80 -31.03
C ARG A 416 -5.88 17.55 -29.71
N HIS A 417 -5.80 18.88 -29.74
CA HIS A 417 -5.76 19.68 -28.52
C HIS A 417 -7.03 19.49 -27.72
N GLU A 418 -8.19 19.60 -28.36
CA GLU A 418 -9.48 19.42 -27.69
C GLU A 418 -9.64 18.00 -27.15
N ALA A 419 -9.25 16.97 -27.92
CA ALA A 419 -9.27 15.59 -27.44
C ALA A 419 -8.38 15.37 -26.21
N LEU A 420 -7.17 15.96 -26.18
CA LEU A 420 -6.27 15.85 -25.04
C LEU A 420 -6.75 16.62 -23.80
N LYS A 421 -7.25 17.83 -24.00
CA LYS A 421 -7.81 18.66 -22.92
C LYS A 421 -9.03 17.98 -22.31
N GLU A 422 -9.92 17.43 -23.13
CA GLU A 422 -11.09 16.68 -22.68
C GLU A 422 -10.66 15.43 -21.90
N LEU A 423 -9.70 14.66 -22.42
CA LEU A 423 -9.17 13.47 -21.75
C LEU A 423 -8.58 13.82 -20.37
N MET A 424 -7.79 14.90 -20.28
CA MET A 424 -7.22 15.37 -19.01
C MET A 424 -8.31 15.88 -18.06
N ASP A 425 -9.30 16.63 -18.56
CA ASP A 425 -10.41 17.14 -17.73
C ASP A 425 -11.23 16.00 -17.11
N LEU A 426 -11.54 14.96 -17.90
CA LEU A 426 -12.19 13.75 -17.39
C LEU A 426 -11.33 13.02 -16.36
N TYR A 427 -10.03 12.87 -16.62
CA TYR A 427 -9.10 12.28 -15.64
C TYR A 427 -9.11 13.07 -14.32
N LEU A 428 -9.08 14.40 -14.38
CA LEU A 428 -9.10 15.27 -13.20
C LEU A 428 -10.44 15.27 -12.47
N LYS A 429 -11.56 14.97 -13.15
CA LYS A 429 -12.86 14.75 -12.52
C LYS A 429 -12.94 13.41 -11.82
N MET A 430 -12.34 12.37 -12.38
CA MET A 430 -12.36 11.03 -11.77
C MET A 430 -11.35 10.88 -10.64
N LYS A 431 -10.14 11.47 -10.77
CA LYS A 431 -9.02 11.29 -9.84
C LYS A 431 -9.32 11.53 -8.36
N PRO A 432 -10.05 12.58 -7.97
CA PRO A 432 -10.39 12.81 -6.57
C PRO A 432 -11.13 11.63 -5.93
N VAL A 433 -11.90 10.86 -6.71
CA VAL A 433 -12.73 9.77 -6.18
C VAL A 433 -11.89 8.61 -5.66
N TRP A 434 -10.80 8.22 -6.34
CA TRP A 434 -9.91 7.17 -5.83
C TRP A 434 -8.77 7.68 -4.95
N ARG A 435 -8.51 9.01 -4.92
CA ARG A 435 -7.44 9.59 -4.07
C ARG A 435 -7.92 10.13 -2.72
N SER A 436 -9.16 10.58 -2.64
CA SER A 436 -9.78 11.04 -1.40
C SER A 436 -9.78 9.95 -0.34
N SER A 437 -9.65 10.34 0.93
CA SER A 437 -9.81 9.44 2.06
C SER A 437 -11.29 9.16 2.40
N CYS A 438 -12.20 10.03 1.96
CA CYS A 438 -13.65 9.85 2.08
C CYS A 438 -14.40 10.54 0.92
N PRO A 439 -14.41 9.96 -0.29
CA PRO A 439 -14.98 10.60 -1.49
C PRO A 439 -16.46 10.94 -1.35
N ALA A 440 -17.23 10.18 -0.56
CA ALA A 440 -18.64 10.48 -0.28
C ALA A 440 -18.85 11.81 0.47
N LYS A 441 -17.84 12.33 1.17
CA LYS A 441 -17.88 13.62 1.87
C LYS A 441 -17.09 14.71 1.15
N GLU A 442 -15.93 14.35 0.60
CA GLU A 442 -14.98 15.30 0.02
C GLU A 442 -15.31 15.64 -1.45
N CYS A 443 -15.86 14.70 -2.22
CA CYS A 443 -16.18 14.89 -3.63
C CYS A 443 -17.44 14.10 -4.10
N PRO A 444 -18.59 14.25 -3.42
CA PRO A 444 -19.79 13.44 -3.69
C PRO A 444 -20.34 13.59 -5.11
N GLU A 445 -20.29 14.79 -5.68
CA GLU A 445 -20.75 15.05 -7.06
C GLU A 445 -19.89 14.30 -8.08
N LEU A 446 -18.57 14.29 -7.89
CA LEU A 446 -17.63 13.57 -8.75
C LEU A 446 -17.78 12.06 -8.62
N LEU A 447 -18.05 11.56 -7.41
CA LEU A 447 -18.36 10.16 -7.17
C LEU A 447 -19.64 9.74 -7.91
N CYS A 448 -20.72 10.52 -7.81
CA CYS A 448 -21.98 10.24 -8.50
C CYS A 448 -21.83 10.25 -10.03
N GLN A 449 -21.01 11.16 -10.57
CA GLN A 449 -20.75 11.27 -12.00
C GLN A 449 -19.65 10.32 -12.50
N TYR A 450 -19.03 9.52 -11.62
CA TYR A 450 -17.83 8.75 -11.96
C TYR A 450 -18.07 7.81 -13.14
N SER A 451 -19.17 7.04 -13.12
CA SER A 451 -19.51 6.08 -14.17
C SER A 451 -19.76 6.75 -15.53
N TYR A 452 -20.35 7.94 -15.54
CA TYR A 452 -20.52 8.72 -16.77
C TYR A 452 -19.16 9.23 -17.28
N ASN A 453 -18.32 9.76 -16.39
CA ASN A 453 -17.00 10.26 -16.74
C ASN A 453 -16.08 9.13 -17.24
N SER A 454 -16.16 7.93 -16.65
CA SER A 454 -15.36 6.77 -17.07
C SER A 454 -15.81 6.23 -18.42
N GLN A 455 -17.12 6.20 -18.70
CA GLN A 455 -17.67 5.89 -20.03
C GLN A 455 -17.17 6.88 -21.08
N ARG A 456 -17.28 8.19 -20.79
CA ARG A 456 -16.80 9.23 -21.72
C ARG A 456 -15.29 9.15 -21.94
N PHE A 457 -14.52 8.87 -20.89
CA PHE A 457 -13.08 8.66 -21.00
C PHE A 457 -12.76 7.47 -21.90
N ALA A 458 -13.45 6.34 -21.69
CA ALA A 458 -13.34 5.13 -22.50
C ALA A 458 -13.70 5.36 -23.98
N GLU A 459 -14.75 6.13 -24.27
CA GLU A 459 -15.12 6.54 -25.63
C GLU A 459 -14.00 7.35 -26.31
N LEU A 460 -13.38 8.30 -25.61
CA LEU A 460 -12.25 9.05 -26.17
C LEU A 460 -11.06 8.14 -26.46
N LEU A 461 -10.76 7.19 -25.57
CA LEU A 461 -9.68 6.23 -25.79
C LEU A 461 -9.94 5.37 -27.04
N SER A 462 -11.16 4.84 -27.19
CA SER A 462 -11.51 3.94 -28.30
C SER A 462 -11.70 4.65 -29.64
N THR A 463 -11.98 5.95 -29.63
CA THR A 463 -12.18 6.76 -30.85
C THR A 463 -10.95 7.61 -31.19
N LYS A 464 -10.64 8.61 -30.36
CA LYS A 464 -9.57 9.58 -30.61
C LYS A 464 -8.19 8.99 -30.38
N PHE A 465 -8.04 8.04 -29.46
CA PHE A 465 -6.74 7.40 -29.16
C PHE A 465 -6.67 5.92 -29.60
N LYS A 466 -7.51 5.55 -30.57
CA LYS A 466 -7.62 4.19 -31.11
C LYS A 466 -6.28 3.60 -31.53
N TYR A 467 -5.41 4.41 -32.13
CA TYR A 467 -4.06 4.03 -32.57
C TYR A 467 -3.19 3.43 -31.42
N ARG A 468 -3.51 3.75 -30.16
CA ARG A 468 -2.82 3.25 -28.97
C ARG A 468 -3.60 2.16 -28.23
N TYR A 469 -4.93 2.23 -28.22
CA TYR A 469 -5.80 1.42 -27.37
C TYR A 469 -6.64 0.36 -28.08
N GLU A 470 -6.56 0.25 -29.41
CA GLU A 470 -7.16 -0.88 -30.12
C GLU A 470 -6.44 -2.19 -29.75
N GLY A 471 -7.17 -3.11 -29.14
CA GLY A 471 -6.68 -4.44 -28.73
C GLY A 471 -5.77 -4.45 -27.50
N LYS A 472 -5.54 -3.30 -26.85
CA LYS A 472 -4.71 -3.22 -25.63
C LYS A 472 -5.07 -2.03 -24.75
N ILE A 473 -5.02 -2.24 -23.44
CA ILE A 473 -5.12 -1.17 -22.43
C ILE A 473 -4.09 -1.42 -21.32
N THR A 474 -3.74 -0.39 -20.55
CA THR A 474 -2.92 -0.54 -19.34
C THR A 474 -3.74 -1.09 -18.18
N ASN A 475 -3.08 -1.78 -17.25
CA ASN A 475 -3.76 -2.41 -16.11
C ASN A 475 -4.44 -1.35 -15.23
N TYR A 476 -3.76 -0.23 -14.96
CA TYR A 476 -4.32 0.85 -14.17
C TYR A 476 -5.44 1.63 -14.86
N PHE A 477 -5.43 1.83 -16.19
CA PHE A 477 -6.62 2.39 -16.87
C PHE A 477 -7.81 1.44 -16.75
N HIS A 478 -7.62 0.14 -16.98
CA HIS A 478 -8.70 -0.82 -16.78
C HIS A 478 -9.25 -0.77 -15.34
N LYS A 479 -8.37 -0.80 -14.33
CA LYS A 479 -8.77 -0.69 -12.91
C LYS A 479 -9.51 0.62 -12.61
N THR A 480 -8.99 1.74 -13.09
CA THR A 480 -9.58 3.07 -12.87
C THR A 480 -10.96 3.19 -13.50
N LEU A 481 -11.13 2.67 -14.72
CA LEU A 481 -12.36 2.85 -15.49
C LEU A 481 -13.46 1.86 -15.11
N ALA A 482 -13.10 0.65 -14.70
CA ALA A 482 -14.06 -0.42 -14.43
C ALA A 482 -14.40 -0.59 -12.93
N HIS A 483 -13.42 -0.54 -12.03
CA HIS A 483 -13.59 -1.10 -10.68
C HIS A 483 -13.71 -0.04 -9.58
N VAL A 484 -13.37 1.23 -9.84
CA VAL A 484 -13.39 2.27 -8.80
C VAL A 484 -14.77 2.44 -8.13
N PRO A 485 -15.91 2.53 -8.86
CA PRO A 485 -17.21 2.66 -8.22
C PRO A 485 -17.55 1.51 -7.26
N GLU A 486 -17.33 0.26 -7.70
CA GLU A 486 -17.60 -0.94 -6.89
C GLU A 486 -16.72 -0.99 -5.63
N ILE A 487 -15.44 -0.62 -5.74
CA ILE A 487 -14.55 -0.56 -4.58
C ILE A 487 -14.97 0.54 -3.60
N ILE A 488 -15.38 1.72 -4.09
CA ILE A 488 -15.84 2.81 -3.22
C ILE A 488 -17.14 2.43 -2.51
N GLU A 489 -18.06 1.75 -3.19
CA GLU A 489 -19.28 1.25 -2.55
C GLU A 489 -18.97 0.23 -1.45
N ARG A 490 -18.02 -0.68 -1.69
CA ARG A 490 -17.62 -1.72 -0.72
C ARG A 490 -16.82 -1.18 0.46
N ASP A 491 -15.85 -0.30 0.20
CA ASP A 491 -14.81 0.07 1.16
C ASP A 491 -14.91 1.52 1.66
N GLY A 492 -15.75 2.33 1.04
CA GLY A 492 -15.92 3.76 1.32
C GLY A 492 -14.79 4.66 0.80
N SER A 493 -13.62 4.11 0.50
CA SER A 493 -12.45 4.84 0.00
C SER A 493 -11.48 3.89 -0.71
N ILE A 494 -10.66 4.45 -1.61
CA ILE A 494 -9.45 3.80 -2.15
C ILE A 494 -8.20 4.52 -1.60
N GLY A 495 -8.21 5.86 -1.58
CA GLY A 495 -7.06 6.68 -1.20
C GLY A 495 -6.55 6.42 0.21
N ALA A 496 -7.46 6.27 1.18
CA ALA A 496 -7.10 5.90 2.56
C ALA A 496 -6.36 4.56 2.68
N TRP A 497 -6.57 3.65 1.72
CA TRP A 497 -6.08 2.28 1.72
C TRP A 497 -4.81 2.08 0.88
N ALA A 498 -4.23 3.16 0.37
CA ALA A 498 -3.05 3.15 -0.48
C ALA A 498 -1.77 2.71 0.27
N SER A 499 -0.76 2.30 -0.50
CA SER A 499 0.59 1.99 -0.01
C SER A 499 1.42 3.23 0.34
N GLU A 500 0.92 4.45 0.04
CA GLU A 500 1.63 5.73 0.20
C GLU A 500 2.12 6.02 1.62
N GLY A 501 1.52 5.42 2.66
CA GLY A 501 2.03 5.55 4.03
C GLY A 501 3.20 4.62 4.35
N ASN A 502 3.32 3.51 3.62
CA ASN A 502 4.41 2.55 3.79
C ASN A 502 5.63 2.95 2.97
N GLU A 503 5.41 3.38 1.71
CA GLU A 503 6.42 3.98 0.81
C GLU A 503 7.13 5.18 1.45
#